data_AF-X0VRD1-F1
#
_entry.id   AF-X0VRD1-F1
#
_cell.length_a   1.000
_cell.length_b   1.000
_cell.length_c   1.000
_cell.angle_alpha   90.00
_cell.angle_beta   90.00
_cell.angle_gamma   90.00
#
_symmetry.space_group_name_H-M   'P 1'
#
loop_
_entity.id
_entity.type
_entity.pdbx_description
1 polymer ?
#
loop_
_entity_poly.entity_id
_entity_poly.type
_entity_poly.pdbx_seq_one_letter_code
_entity_poly.pdbx_strand_id
1 'polypeptide(L)'
;EGSSALEKDADKVIMIHRSVKGALEASMQGKTNVQVFGDGSDQTLDNLHALLYVPKNRSGKTGLAKTNYNARCTKFVTHDPFDANSFGGF
;
A
#
# COMPACT_ATOMS: atom_id res chain seq x y z
N GLU A 1 2.53 -5.70 -26.04
CA GLU A 1 2.31 -4.24 -26.13
C GLU A 1 0.82 -3.96 -25.94
N GLY A 2 0.38 -3.58 -24.74
CA GLY A 2 -1.05 -3.54 -24.38
C GLY A 2 -1.44 -2.35 -23.51
N SER A 3 -0.66 -1.27 -23.57
CA SER A 3 -0.94 -0.05 -22.82
C SER A 3 -2.12 0.69 -23.48
N SER A 4 -3.22 0.83 -22.74
CA SER A 4 -4.39 1.59 -23.20
C SER A 4 -4.02 3.08 -23.33
N ALA A 5 -4.73 3.83 -24.18
CA ALA A 5 -4.48 5.27 -24.38
C ALA A 5 -4.41 6.06 -23.04
N LEU A 6 -5.16 5.59 -22.04
CA LEU A 6 -5.20 6.16 -20.70
C LEU A 6 -3.84 6.13 -19.98
N GLU A 7 -3.12 5.02 -20.07
CA GLU A 7 -1.81 4.90 -19.45
C GLU A 7 -0.80 5.82 -20.15
N LYS A 8 -0.90 6.02 -21.46
CA LYS A 8 0.01 6.89 -22.23
C LYS A 8 -0.18 8.37 -21.88
N ASP A 9 -1.43 8.80 -21.71
CA ASP A 9 -1.76 10.20 -21.47
C ASP A 9 -1.48 10.64 -20.03
N ALA A 10 -1.70 9.76 -19.04
CA ALA A 10 -1.49 10.08 -17.63
C ALA A 10 -0.04 10.51 -17.33
N ASP A 11 0.17 11.63 -16.63
CA ASP A 11 1.51 12.03 -16.17
C ASP A 11 2.03 11.12 -15.06
N LYS A 12 1.12 10.64 -14.20
CA LYS A 12 1.42 9.71 -13.12
C LYS A 12 0.37 8.62 -13.07
N VAL A 13 0.80 7.40 -12.80
CA VAL A 13 -0.08 6.27 -12.49
C VAL A 13 0.30 5.79 -11.10
N ILE A 14 -0.69 5.69 -10.22
CA ILE A 14 -0.54 5.22 -8.85
C ILE A 14 -1.49 4.06 -8.64
N MET A 15 -0.97 2.95 -8.11
CA MET A 15 -1.70 1.74 -7.81
C MET A 15 -1.70 1.51 -6.30
N ILE A 16 -2.83 1.05 -5.79
CA ILE A 16 -3.02 0.70 -4.39
C ILE A 16 -3.25 -0.80 -4.31
N HIS A 17 -2.40 -1.51 -3.58
CA HIS A 17 -2.57 -2.94 -3.34
C HIS A 17 -2.87 -3.21 -1.86
N ARG A 18 -3.99 -3.90 -1.62
CA ARG A 18 -4.51 -4.29 -0.29
C ARG A 18 -4.98 -5.74 -0.35
N SER A 19 -4.79 -6.48 0.74
CA SER A 19 -5.30 -7.85 0.82
C SER A 19 -6.76 -7.89 1.29
N VAL A 20 -7.66 -8.26 0.38
CA VAL A 20 -9.08 -8.53 0.73
C VAL A 20 -9.18 -9.71 1.70
N LYS A 21 -8.39 -10.76 1.48
CA LYS A 21 -8.34 -11.93 2.36
C LYS A 21 -7.93 -11.55 3.78
N GLY A 22 -6.87 -10.74 3.93
CA GLY A 22 -6.39 -10.29 5.24
C GLY A 22 -7.43 -9.43 5.96
N ALA A 23 -8.11 -8.53 5.23
CA ALA A 23 -9.18 -7.72 5.81
C ALA A 23 -10.37 -8.58 6.30
N LEU A 24 -10.79 -9.58 5.52
CA LEU A 24 -11.86 -10.50 5.91
C LEU A 24 -11.46 -11.34 7.13
N GLU A 25 -10.26 -11.91 7.13
CA GLU A 25 -9.74 -12.71 8.23
C GLU A 25 -9.65 -11.90 9.53
N ALA A 26 -9.06 -10.69 9.48
CA ALA A 26 -9.00 -9.79 10.63
C ALA A 26 -10.38 -9.33 11.10
N SER A 27 -11.36 -9.21 10.21
CA SER A 27 -12.74 -8.89 10.59
C SER A 27 -13.44 -10.04 11.32
N MET A 28 -13.10 -11.28 11.01
CA MET A 28 -13.73 -12.46 11.61
C MET A 28 -13.00 -12.91 12.89
N GLN A 29 -11.68 -12.82 12.90
CA GLN A 29 -10.81 -13.40 13.95
C GLN A 29 -10.14 -12.32 14.82
N GLY A 30 -10.36 -11.04 14.52
CA GLY A 30 -9.73 -9.90 15.20
C GLY A 30 -8.31 -9.59 14.70
N LYS A 31 -7.63 -10.56 14.07
CA LYS A 31 -6.29 -10.42 13.51
C LYS A 31 -6.09 -11.27 12.26
N THR A 32 -5.03 -10.98 11.50
CA THR A 32 -4.56 -11.77 10.36
C THR A 32 -3.04 -11.74 10.27
N ASN A 33 -2.45 -12.78 9.67
CA ASN A 33 -1.03 -12.81 9.30
C ASN A 33 -0.83 -12.80 7.78
N VAL A 34 -1.88 -12.49 7.00
CA VAL A 34 -1.80 -12.42 5.54
C VAL A 34 -0.89 -11.25 5.13
N GLN A 35 0.23 -11.60 4.52
CA GLN A 35 1.25 -10.63 4.14
C GLN A 35 0.90 -9.94 2.81
N VAL A 36 1.01 -8.61 2.83
CA VAL A 36 1.05 -7.76 1.63
C VAL A 36 2.49 -7.29 1.36
N PHE A 37 3.23 -7.02 2.43
CA PHE A 37 4.68 -6.84 2.44
C PHE A 37 5.20 -7.21 3.84
N GLY A 38 6.52 -7.33 3.98
CA GLY A 38 7.18 -7.56 5.28
C GLY A 38 7.06 -9.00 5.75
N ASP A 39 7.16 -9.20 7.06
CA ASP A 39 6.99 -10.48 7.73
C ASP A 39 5.51 -10.72 8.14
N GLY A 40 5.18 -11.95 8.52
CA GLY A 40 3.82 -12.41 8.85
C GLY A 40 3.34 -11.93 10.21
N SER A 41 3.68 -10.69 10.57
CA SER A 41 3.26 -10.05 11.80
C SER A 41 1.73 -9.97 11.88
N ASP A 42 1.23 -10.07 13.12
CA ASP A 42 -0.20 -9.98 13.40
C ASP A 42 -0.69 -8.56 13.05
N GLN A 43 -1.58 -8.50 12.07
CA GLN A 43 -2.25 -7.29 11.61
C GLN A 43 -3.69 -7.30 12.11
N THR A 44 -4.22 -6.13 12.44
CA THR A 44 -5.64 -5.93 12.78
C THR A 44 -6.30 -5.04 11.74
N LEU A 45 -7.63 -4.90 11.79
CA LEU A 45 -8.35 -3.98 10.90
C LEU A 45 -7.88 -2.52 11.00
N ASP A 46 -7.23 -2.14 12.11
CA ASP A 46 -6.71 -0.80 12.30
C ASP A 46 -5.33 -0.59 11.67
N ASN A 47 -4.63 -1.67 11.33
CA ASN A 47 -3.24 -1.66 10.88
C ASN A 47 -2.95 -2.78 9.88
N LEU A 48 -3.68 -2.83 8.77
CA LEU A 48 -3.44 -3.80 7.69
C LEU A 48 -2.32 -3.30 6.79
N HIS A 49 -1.40 -4.18 6.39
CA HIS A 49 -0.34 -3.84 5.44
C HIS A 49 -0.93 -3.53 4.05
N ALA A 50 -0.48 -2.43 3.44
CA ALA A 50 -0.84 -2.00 2.09
C ALA A 50 0.36 -1.42 1.32
N LEU A 51 0.32 -1.51 -0.01
CA LEU A 51 1.36 -0.97 -0.88
C LEU A 51 0.79 0.16 -1.75
N LEU A 52 1.54 1.25 -1.85
CA LEU A 52 1.37 2.25 -2.89
C LEU A 52 2.49 2.07 -3.91
N TYR A 53 2.12 1.82 -5.16
CA TYR A 53 3.08 1.63 -6.24
C TYR A 53 2.88 2.72 -7.29
N VAL A 54 3.98 3.34 -7.71
CA VAL A 54 4.01 4.36 -8.75
C VAL A 54 4.73 3.78 -9.97
N PRO A 55 4.03 3.04 -10.86
CA PRO A 55 4.61 2.50 -12.08
C PRO A 55 4.96 3.55 -13.12
N LYS A 56 4.28 4.70 -13.12
CA LYS A 56 4.54 5.79 -14.06
C LYS A 56 4.66 7.11 -13.34
N ASN A 57 5.74 7.83 -13.63
CA ASN A 57 5.95 9.20 -13.24
C ASN A 57 6.75 9.92 -14.35
N ARG A 58 6.07 10.72 -15.18
CA ARG A 58 6.68 11.35 -16.38
C ARG A 58 7.87 12.26 -16.06
N SER A 59 7.86 12.91 -14.89
CA SER A 59 8.85 13.93 -14.51
C SER A 59 9.65 13.56 -13.26
N GLY A 60 9.66 12.28 -12.88
CA GLY A 60 10.29 11.87 -11.63
C GLY A 60 10.52 10.38 -11.51
N LYS A 61 10.82 9.92 -10.30
CA LYS A 61 11.08 8.52 -10.03
C LYS A 61 9.78 7.72 -9.90
N THR A 62 9.80 6.51 -10.44
CA THR A 62 8.88 5.42 -10.09
C THR A 62 9.32 4.80 -8.78
N GLY A 63 8.42 4.15 -8.06
CA GLY A 63 8.77 3.56 -6.78
C GLY A 63 7.62 2.86 -6.09
N LEU A 64 7.92 2.27 -4.94
CA LEU A 64 6.97 1.56 -4.10
C LEU A 64 7.12 2.07 -2.67
N ALA A 65 5.99 2.38 -2.04
CA ALA A 65 5.91 2.77 -0.65
C ALA A 65 5.08 1.74 0.12
N LYS A 66 5.62 1.32 1.25
CA LYS A 66 4.91 0.47 2.23
C LYS A 66 4.13 1.39 3.16
N THR A 67 2.89 1.03 3.48
CA THR A 67 2.06 1.79 4.41
C THR A 67 1.09 0.86 5.11
N ASN A 68 0.41 1.37 6.13
CA ASN A 68 -0.65 0.65 6.80
C ASN A 68 -2.01 1.30 6.49
N TYR A 69 -3.05 0.49 6.45
CA TYR A 69 -4.41 0.88 6.12
C TYR A 69 -5.34 0.51 7.27
N ASN A 70 -6.07 1.49 7.78
CA ASN A 70 -7.16 1.30 8.71
C ASN A 70 -8.46 1.08 7.94
N ALA A 71 -8.95 -0.17 7.97
CA ALA A 71 -10.17 -0.57 7.30
C ALA A 71 -11.44 -0.06 7.98
N ARG A 72 -11.39 0.24 9.29
CA ARG A 72 -12.56 0.74 10.03
C ARG A 72 -12.95 2.16 9.62
N CYS A 73 -11.96 3.01 9.36
CA CYS A 73 -12.18 4.39 8.95
C CYS A 73 -11.77 4.69 7.50
N THR A 74 -11.36 3.67 6.75
CA THR A 74 -10.96 3.77 5.33
C THR A 74 -9.80 4.73 5.07
N LYS A 75 -8.82 4.77 5.97
CA LYS A 75 -7.68 5.70 5.90
C LYS A 75 -6.34 4.97 5.83
N PHE A 76 -5.42 5.51 5.05
CA PHE A 76 -4.00 5.16 5.14
C PHE A 76 -3.37 5.88 6.32
N VAL A 77 -2.50 5.18 7.05
CA VAL A 77 -1.68 5.78 8.10
C VAL A 77 -0.71 6.73 7.41
N THR A 78 -0.80 8.01 7.77
CA THR A 78 0.11 9.02 7.29
C THR A 78 1.41 8.89 8.06
N HIS A 79 2.49 8.55 7.37
CA HIS A 79 3.83 8.66 7.95
C HIS A 79 4.36 10.06 7.67
N ASP A 80 4.99 10.66 8.68
CA ASP A 80 5.66 11.94 8.52
C ASP A 80 6.85 11.74 7.55
N PRO A 81 6.91 12.47 6.41
CA PRO A 81 7.99 12.31 5.43
C PRO A 81 9.38 12.66 5.99
N PHE A 82 9.47 13.23 7.18
CA PHE A 82 10.74 13.50 7.88
C PHE A 82 11.08 12.47 8.96
N ASP A 83 10.22 11.47 9.19
CA ASP A 83 10.54 10.36 10.08
C ASP A 83 11.55 9.43 9.37
N ALA A 84 12.81 9.50 9.81
CA ALA A 84 13.94 8.77 9.24
C ALA A 84 13.75 7.23 9.22
N ASN A 85 12.77 6.69 9.96
CA ASN A 85 12.44 5.27 9.96
C ASN A 85 11.34 4.87 8.95
N SER A 86 10.69 5.84 8.28
CA SER A 86 9.52 5.59 7.43
C SER A 86 9.85 5.28 5.96
N PHE A 87 11.06 5.65 5.52
CA PHE A 87 11.63 5.23 4.24
C PHE A 87 12.85 4.33 4.50
N GLY A 88 12.59 3.07 4.84
CA GLY A 88 13.62 2.02 4.78
C GLY A 88 14.22 1.99 3.38
N GLY A 89 15.54 2.19 3.32
CA GLY A 89 16.32 2.54 2.14
C GLY A 89 16.10 1.66 0.91
N PHE A 90 16.30 2.30 -0.25
CA PHE A 90 16.46 1.64 -1.55
C PHE A 90 17.82 0.95 -1.64
#